data_AF-A0A645ERN1-F1
#
_entry.id   AF-A0A645ERN1-F1
#
_cell.length_a   1.000
_cell.length_b   1.000
_cell.length_c   1.000
_cell.angle_alpha   90.00
_cell.angle_beta   90.00
_cell.angle_gamma   90.00
#
_symmetry.space_group_name_H-M   'P 1'
#
loop_
_entity.id
_entity.type
_entity.pdbx_description
1 polymer ?
#
loop_
_entity_poly.entity_id
_entity_poly.type
_entity_poly.pdbx_seq_one_letter_code
_entity_poly.pdbx_strand_id
1 'polypeptide(L)'
;MFGPLDTAPEAGAPLVNAVPSRDQLLTLLPESLRVVQADSSHNLELYLAGFEREDVSEDISVSRFRLADSAYPVEVLVTVRCHRASQVFVTTTAVTNKGDAEISLLGRDAAFVQLPHGDIWVSSFQGE
;
A
#
# COMPACT_ATOMS: atom_id res chain seq x y z
N MET A 1 38.68 -23.18 -12.70
CA MET A 1 38.24 -22.79 -14.05
C MET A 1 36.89 -22.10 -13.85
N PHE A 2 36.88 -20.77 -13.73
CA PHE A 2 35.67 -19.97 -13.55
C PHE A 2 35.34 -19.34 -14.90
N GLY A 3 34.10 -19.52 -15.37
CA GLY A 3 33.61 -18.95 -16.63
C GLY A 3 33.52 -17.42 -16.57
N PRO A 4 33.39 -16.75 -17.72
CA PRO A 4 33.26 -15.30 -17.75
C PRO A 4 31.96 -14.88 -17.07
N LEU A 5 32.07 -13.87 -16.20
CA LEU A 5 30.95 -13.15 -15.62
C LEU A 5 30.08 -12.60 -16.75
N ASP A 6 28.82 -13.01 -16.80
CA ASP A 6 27.80 -12.39 -17.65
C ASP A 6 27.79 -10.89 -17.36
N THR A 7 28.11 -10.12 -18.40
CA THR A 7 28.11 -8.66 -18.38
C THR A 7 26.71 -8.15 -18.09
N ALA A 8 26.59 -7.28 -17.09
CA ALA A 8 25.37 -6.50 -16.87
C ALA A 8 24.96 -5.80 -18.18
N PRO A 9 23.65 -5.70 -18.49
CA PRO A 9 23.19 -5.06 -19.71
C PRO A 9 23.69 -3.61 -19.79
N GLU A 10 24.16 -3.21 -20.98
CA GLU A 10 24.63 -1.85 -21.23
C GLU A 10 23.54 -0.81 -20.94
N ALA A 11 23.91 0.19 -20.15
CA ALA A 11 23.06 1.33 -19.85
C ALA A 11 22.69 2.05 -21.16
N GLY A 12 21.39 2.09 -21.47
CA GLY A 12 20.85 2.85 -22.62
C GLY A 12 20.17 2.03 -23.71
N ALA A 13 19.98 0.72 -23.54
CA ALA A 13 19.10 -0.04 -24.43
C ALA A 13 17.68 0.59 -24.43
N PRO A 14 17.07 0.84 -25.60
CA PRO A 14 15.70 1.35 -25.64
C PRO A 14 14.78 0.32 -25.00
N LEU A 15 14.30 0.66 -23.80
CA LEU A 15 13.25 -0.06 -23.12
C LEU A 15 12.00 0.02 -23.99
N VAL A 16 11.73 -1.04 -24.76
CA VAL A 16 10.41 -1.28 -25.34
C VAL A 16 9.50 -1.70 -24.18
N ASN A 17 9.16 -0.73 -23.34
CA ASN A 17 8.28 -0.94 -22.20
C ASN A 17 6.86 -1.10 -22.72
N ALA A 18 6.42 -2.36 -22.83
CA ALA A 18 5.00 -2.65 -22.77
C ALA A 18 4.50 -2.13 -21.42
N VAL A 19 3.78 -1.02 -21.44
CA VAL A 19 3.04 -0.53 -20.28
C VAL A 19 2.09 -1.66 -19.89
N PRO A 20 2.23 -2.29 -18.70
CA PRO A 20 1.27 -3.30 -18.29
C PRO A 20 -0.10 -2.64 -18.17
N SER A 21 -1.12 -3.28 -18.72
CA SER A 21 -2.48 -2.74 -18.69
C SER A 21 -2.95 -2.58 -17.23
N ARG A 22 -3.93 -1.71 -17.00
CA ARG A 22 -4.57 -1.52 -15.69
C ARG A 22 -4.99 -2.86 -15.04
N ASP A 23 -5.38 -3.84 -15.85
CA ASP A 23 -5.77 -5.18 -15.42
C ASP A 23 -4.58 -6.04 -14.94
N GLN A 24 -3.38 -5.83 -15.49
CA GLN A 24 -2.14 -6.49 -15.05
C GLN A 24 -1.61 -5.91 -13.74
N LEU A 25 -1.89 -4.63 -13.45
CA LEU A 25 -1.56 -4.03 -12.15
C LEU A 25 -2.44 -4.56 -11.01
N LEU A 26 -3.67 -4.99 -11.31
CA LEU A 26 -4.62 -5.53 -10.33
C LEU A 26 -4.34 -7.00 -9.95
N THR A 27 -3.53 -7.73 -10.73
CA THR A 27 -3.34 -9.18 -10.57
C THR A 27 -1.97 -9.60 -10.01
N LEU A 28 -1.02 -8.67 -9.85
CA LEU A 28 0.37 -8.98 -9.46
C LEU A 28 0.84 -8.34 -8.15
N LEU A 29 0.07 -7.42 -7.57
CA LEU A 29 0.39 -6.80 -6.29
C LEU A 29 -0.42 -7.46 -5.17
N PRO A 30 0.18 -7.77 -4.01
CA PRO A 30 -0.58 -8.27 -2.87
C PRO A 30 -1.65 -7.23 -2.50
N GLU A 31 -2.89 -7.68 -2.34
CA GLU A 31 -3.95 -6.85 -1.78
C GLU A 31 -3.55 -6.44 -0.36
N SER A 32 -3.23 -5.16 -0.20
CA SER A 32 -2.78 -4.57 1.08
C SER A 32 -3.85 -4.59 2.16
N LEU A 33 -5.09 -4.93 1.79
CA LEU A 33 -6.22 -5.14 2.67
C LEU A 33 -7.13 -6.22 2.07
N ARG A 34 -7.47 -7.24 2.88
CA ARG A 34 -8.39 -8.32 2.50
C ARG A 34 -9.46 -8.49 3.55
N VAL A 35 -10.72 -8.39 3.12
CA VAL A 35 -11.91 -8.51 3.96
C VAL A 35 -12.87 -9.50 3.31
N VAL A 36 -13.48 -10.39 4.11
CA VAL A 36 -14.63 -11.21 3.72
C VAL A 36 -15.87 -10.56 4.26
N GLN A 37 -16.80 -10.26 3.37
CA GLN A 37 -18.07 -9.63 3.65
C GLN A 37 -19.08 -10.67 4.17
N ALA A 38 -20.20 -10.20 4.72
CA ALA A 38 -21.22 -11.08 5.29
C ALA A 38 -21.88 -12.02 4.25
N ASP A 39 -21.90 -11.64 2.98
CA ASP A 39 -22.36 -12.45 1.84
C ASP A 39 -21.28 -13.40 1.30
N SER A 40 -20.15 -13.55 2.02
CA SER A 40 -18.95 -14.29 1.61
C SER A 40 -18.20 -13.69 0.41
N SER A 41 -18.57 -12.49 -0.04
CA SER A 41 -17.83 -11.76 -1.06
C SER A 41 -16.46 -11.33 -0.53
N HIS A 42 -15.49 -11.29 -1.43
CA HIS A 42 -14.16 -10.70 -1.18
C HIS A 42 -14.02 -9.31 -1.81
N ASN A 43 -15.07 -8.81 -2.45
CA ASN A 43 -15.04 -7.51 -3.11
C ASN A 43 -14.84 -6.40 -2.08
N LEU A 44 -13.95 -5.49 -2.41
CA LEU A 44 -13.67 -4.31 -1.61
C LEU A 44 -13.22 -3.18 -2.54
N GLU A 45 -14.08 -2.18 -2.71
CA GLU A 45 -13.81 -1.01 -3.54
C GLU A 45 -13.83 0.25 -2.67
N LEU A 46 -12.64 0.66 -2.25
CA LEU A 46 -12.48 1.81 -1.35
C LEU A 46 -12.34 3.12 -2.13
N TYR A 47 -13.14 4.10 -1.75
CA TYR A 47 -13.09 5.46 -2.28
C TYR A 47 -12.75 6.45 -1.17
N LEU A 48 -12.08 7.55 -1.52
CA LEU A 48 -11.81 8.63 -0.58
C LEU A 48 -13.13 9.29 -0.16
N ALA A 49 -13.48 9.11 1.12
CA ALA A 49 -14.67 9.68 1.75
C ALA A 49 -14.34 10.95 2.55
N GLY A 50 -13.10 11.12 3.00
CA GLY A 50 -12.69 12.30 3.75
C GLY A 50 -11.19 12.42 3.94
N PHE A 51 -10.75 13.65 4.20
CA PHE A 51 -9.36 13.97 4.47
C PHE A 51 -9.27 15.04 5.55
N GLU A 52 -8.40 14.82 6.53
CA GLU A 52 -8.09 15.75 7.59
C GLU A 52 -6.58 15.86 7.76
N ARG A 53 -6.10 17.06 8.06
CA ARG A 53 -4.70 17.31 8.40
C ARG A 53 -4.63 18.18 9.65
N GLU A 54 -3.70 17.81 10.52
CA GLU A 54 -3.43 18.47 11.78
C GLU A 54 -1.92 18.69 11.89
N ASP A 55 -1.47 19.93 12.04
CA ASP A 55 -0.09 20.23 12.41
C ASP A 55 -0.02 20.23 13.95
N VAL A 56 0.58 19.18 14.53
CA VAL A 56 0.69 18.95 15.98
C VAL A 56 1.79 19.83 16.59
N SER A 57 2.84 20.08 15.81
CA SER A 57 3.92 21.02 16.11
C SER A 57 4.60 21.47 14.82
N GLU A 58 5.61 22.33 14.91
CA GLU A 58 6.43 22.75 13.77
C GLU A 58 7.05 21.54 13.02
N ASP A 59 7.41 20.49 13.75
CA ASP A 59 8.08 19.31 13.22
C ASP A 59 7.16 18.12 12.96
N ILE A 60 5.92 18.16 13.45
CA ILE A 60 5.01 17.01 13.40
C ILE A 60 3.69 17.40 12.74
N SER A 61 3.32 16.67 11.70
CA SER A 61 1.98 16.74 11.10
C SER A 61 1.35 15.37 10.97
N VAL A 62 0.05 15.29 11.16
CA VAL A 62 -0.77 14.08 11.03
C VAL A 62 -1.79 14.30 9.93
N SER A 63 -1.81 13.39 8.95
CA SER A 63 -2.80 13.33 7.89
C SER A 63 -3.65 12.08 8.07
N ARG A 64 -4.96 12.23 7.98
CA ARG A 64 -5.95 11.17 8.14
C ARG A 64 -6.78 11.09 6.86
N PHE A 65 -6.76 9.93 6.22
CA PHE A 65 -7.52 9.64 5.00
C PHE A 65 -8.59 8.62 5.36
N ARG A 66 -9.85 9.02 5.23
CA ARG A 66 -11.00 8.14 5.43
C ARG A 66 -11.41 7.60 4.07
N LEU A 67 -11.34 6.28 3.92
CA LEU A 67 -11.78 5.56 2.75
C LEU A 67 -13.03 4.75 3.11
N ALA A 68 -13.99 4.64 2.21
CA ALA A 68 -15.20 3.86 2.42
C ALA A 68 -15.57 3.08 1.16
N ASP A 69 -16.14 1.90 1.36
CA ASP A 69 -16.80 1.15 0.31
C ASP A 69 -18.27 1.58 0.21
N SER A 70 -18.78 1.71 -1.02
CA SER A 70 -20.15 2.12 -1.28
C SER A 70 -21.15 0.96 -1.31
N ALA A 71 -20.68 -0.25 -1.58
CA ALA A 71 -21.47 -1.48 -1.62
C ALA A 71 -21.45 -2.20 -0.26
N TYR A 72 -20.32 -2.15 0.45
CA TYR A 72 -20.14 -2.82 1.73
C TYR A 72 -19.92 -1.82 2.88
N PRO A 73 -20.36 -2.11 4.10
CA PRO A 73 -20.27 -1.18 5.23
C PRO A 73 -18.87 -1.17 5.87
N VAL A 74 -17.82 -1.10 5.05
CA VAL A 74 -16.41 -1.10 5.47
C VAL A 74 -15.84 0.30 5.34
N GLU A 75 -15.30 0.82 6.43
CA GLU A 75 -14.54 2.08 6.47
C GLU A 75 -13.09 1.81 6.85
N VAL A 76 -12.16 2.45 6.15
CA VAL A 76 -10.73 2.34 6.39
C VAL A 76 -10.16 3.72 6.68
N LEU A 77 -9.46 3.85 7.81
CA LEU A 77 -8.77 5.06 8.20
C LEU A 77 -7.26 4.84 8.07
N VAL A 78 -6.65 5.51 7.10
CA VAL A 78 -5.20 5.56 6.94
C VAL A 78 -4.68 6.83 7.61
N THR A 79 -3.82 6.67 8.60
CA THR A 79 -3.17 7.80 9.28
C THR A 79 -1.70 7.81 8.92
N VAL A 80 -1.20 8.97 8.50
CA VAL A 80 0.21 9.21 8.18
C VAL A 80 0.71 10.32 9.11
N ARG A 81 1.65 9.99 9.99
CA ARG A 81 2.35 10.95 10.83
C ARG A 81 3.72 11.22 10.23
N CYS A 82 3.98 12.48 9.91
CA CYS A 82 5.26 12.95 9.40
C CYS A 82 6.05 13.60 10.55
N HIS A 83 7.29 13.18 10.72
CA HIS A 83 8.29 13.80 11.59
C HIS A 83 9.33 14.48 10.68
N ARG A 84 9.21 15.80 10.48
CA ARG A 84 10.00 16.55 9.50
C ARG A 84 11.48 16.57 9.84
N ALA A 85 11.82 16.82 11.10
CA ALA A 85 13.20 16.88 11.58
C ALA A 85 14.00 15.59 11.32
N SER A 86 13.35 14.43 11.40
CA SER A 86 13.98 13.12 11.20
C SER A 86 13.68 12.49 9.84
N GLN A 87 12.87 13.14 8.99
CA GLN A 87 12.41 12.62 7.70
C GLN A 87 11.73 11.24 7.82
N VAL A 88 10.99 11.01 8.91
CA VAL A 88 10.30 9.75 9.18
C VAL A 88 8.80 9.89 8.93
N PHE A 89 8.24 8.91 8.22
CA PHE A 89 6.80 8.70 8.12
C PHE A 89 6.40 7.47 8.93
N VAL A 90 5.36 7.61 9.75
CA VAL A 90 4.73 6.52 10.47
C VAL A 90 3.33 6.36 9.93
N THR A 91 2.99 5.16 9.45
CA THR A 91 1.67 4.85 8.91
C THR A 91 0.93 3.89 9.83
N THR A 92 -0.37 4.11 9.98
CA THR A 92 -1.26 3.17 10.67
C THR A 92 -2.57 3.06 9.90
N THR A 93 -3.09 1.83 9.79
CA THR A 93 -4.34 1.54 9.10
C THR A 93 -5.34 0.93 10.07
N ALA A 94 -6.51 1.54 10.22
CA ALA A 94 -7.63 0.99 10.99
C ALA A 94 -8.76 0.63 10.03
N VAL A 95 -9.42 -0.50 10.29
CA VAL A 95 -10.58 -0.98 9.52
C VAL A 95 -11.76 -1.05 10.47
N THR A 96 -12.89 -0.48 10.08
CA THR A 96 -14.11 -0.43 10.89
C THR A 96 -15.27 -1.02 10.10
N ASN A 97 -15.96 -1.98 10.70
CA ASN A 97 -17.27 -2.44 10.24
C ASN A 97 -18.33 -1.45 10.74
N LYS A 98 -19.06 -0.81 9.82
CA LYS A 98 -20.17 0.11 10.11
C LYS A 98 -21.53 -0.58 10.00
N GLY A 99 -21.57 -1.84 9.58
CA GLY A 99 -22.78 -2.62 9.43
C GLY A 99 -23.05 -3.49 10.66
N ASP A 100 -24.24 -4.07 10.68
CA ASP A 100 -24.68 -4.95 11.77
C ASP A 100 -24.23 -6.41 11.58
N ALA A 101 -23.89 -6.79 10.34
CA ALA A 101 -23.45 -8.13 10.01
C ALA A 101 -21.93 -8.27 10.18
N GLU A 102 -21.49 -9.43 10.66
CA GLU A 102 -20.07 -9.73 10.87
C GLU A 102 -19.28 -9.76 9.54
N ILE A 103 -18.05 -9.25 9.59
CA ILE A 103 -17.07 -9.32 8.50
C ILE A 103 -15.78 -9.93 9.05
N SER A 104 -14.99 -10.59 8.20
CA SER A 104 -13.69 -11.14 8.59
C SER A 104 -12.54 -10.38 7.95
N LEU A 105 -11.58 -9.92 8.75
CA LEU A 105 -10.34 -9.30 8.26
C LEU A 105 -9.28 -10.40 8.05
N LEU A 106 -8.93 -10.69 6.80
CA LEU A 106 -7.95 -11.73 6.45
C LEU A 106 -6.53 -11.21 6.32
N GLY A 107 -6.36 -9.93 6.00
CA GLY A 107 -5.05 -9.33 5.80
C GLY A 107 -5.13 -7.81 5.85
N ARG A 108 -4.11 -7.18 6.43
CA ARG A 108 -3.97 -5.72 6.49
C ARG A 108 -2.50 -5.36 6.65
N ASP A 109 -1.94 -4.75 5.62
CA ASP A 109 -0.61 -4.17 5.70
C ASP A 109 -0.63 -2.89 6.54
N ALA A 110 0.42 -2.69 7.34
CA ALA A 110 0.60 -1.45 8.09
C ALA A 110 1.01 -0.27 7.18
N ALA A 111 1.62 -0.59 6.04
CA ALA A 111 2.09 0.36 5.04
C ALA A 111 2.08 -0.30 3.66
N PHE A 112 1.70 0.46 2.64
CA PHE A 112 1.91 0.10 1.24
C PHE A 112 2.48 1.31 0.53
N VAL A 113 3.52 1.10 -0.27
CA VAL A 113 4.12 2.15 -1.09
C VAL A 113 4.32 1.60 -2.48
N GLN A 114 3.72 2.26 -3.46
CA GLN A 114 4.02 2.03 -4.86
C GLN A 114 5.22 2.90 -5.24
N LEU A 115 6.33 2.27 -5.59
CA LEU A 115 7.52 2.97 -6.05
C LEU A 115 7.41 3.24 -7.56
N PRO A 116 7.91 4.39 -8.05
CA PRO A 116 8.04 4.61 -9.48
C PRO A 116 9.00 3.57 -10.10
N HIS A 117 8.90 3.37 -11.41
CA HIS A 117 9.81 2.46 -12.12
C HIS A 117 11.28 2.84 -11.87
N GLY A 118 12.09 1.84 -11.57
CA GLY A 118 13.52 1.98 -11.32
C GLY A 118 14.13 0.72 -10.70
N ASP A 119 15.44 0.72 -10.56
CA ASP A 119 16.15 -0.36 -9.89
C ASP A 119 15.89 -0.29 -8.38
N ILE A 120 15.33 -1.38 -7.83
CA ILE A 120 15.00 -1.50 -6.41
C ILE A 120 15.95 -2.53 -5.78
N TRP A 121 16.64 -2.12 -4.71
CA TRP A 121 17.48 -2.99 -3.91
C TRP A 121 16.77 -3.31 -2.60
N VAL A 122 16.66 -4.59 -2.27
CA VAL A 122 15.99 -5.06 -1.04
C VAL A 122 17.02 -5.65 -0.10
N SER A 123 17.07 -5.12 1.12
CA SER A 123 17.84 -5.67 2.22
C SER A 123 16.89 -6.18 3.29
N SER A 124 17.11 -7.40 3.79
CA SER A 124 16.36 -7.98 4.89
C SER A 124 17.32 -8.59 5.91
N PHE A 125 16.91 -8.60 7.18
CA PHE A 125 17.65 -9.24 8.25
C PHE A 125 16.86 -10.48 8.67
N GLN A 126 17.48 -11.65 8.57
CA GLN A 126 16.91 -12.90 9.05
C GLN A 126 17.56 -13.26 10.38
N GLY A 127 16.72 -13.59 11.37
CA GLY A 127 17.16 -14.18 12.64
C GLY A 127 16.72 -15.64 12.71
N GLU A 128 17.48 -16.44 13.46
CA GLU A 128 17.09 -17.80 13.87
C GLU A 128 16.18 -17.77 15.11
#